data_AF-X0A7G4-F1
#
_entry.id   AF-X0A7G4-F1
#
_cell.length_a   1.000
_cell.length_b   1.000
_cell.length_c   1.000
_cell.angle_alpha   90.00
_cell.angle_beta   90.00
_cell.angle_gamma   90.00
#
_symmetry.space_group_name_H-M   'P 1'
#
loop_
_entity.id
_entity.type
_entity.pdbx_description
1 polymer ?
#
loop_
_entity_poly.entity_id
_entity_poly.type
_entity_poly.pdbx_seq_one_letter_code
_entity_poly.pdbx_strand_id
1 'polypeptide(L)'
;MSSTQCDAQVQAQDSDTSRRAQWAAISKHQAELSDIWGKLEHHPSFNGVFSLGKDGILRSLGPDRDVHDAVPLSPHLIKALLDRLPFRPQNEIDFRGVDGRNTPKE
;
A
#
# COMPACT_ATOMS: atom_id res chain seq x y z
N MET A 1 -34.63 31.93 15.83
CA MET A 1 -34.22 30.52 16.04
C MET A 1 -34.00 29.89 14.67
N SER A 2 -32.80 30.00 14.08
CA SER A 2 -32.51 29.39 12.76
C SER A 2 -31.01 29.19 12.48
N SER A 3 -30.16 29.08 13.50
CA SER A 3 -28.71 28.93 13.31
C SER A 3 -28.22 27.48 13.31
N THR A 4 -28.96 26.54 13.89
CA THR A 4 -28.47 25.17 14.11
C THR A 4 -28.61 24.23 12.91
N GLN A 5 -29.42 24.60 11.91
CA GLN A 5 -29.70 23.73 10.75
C GLN A 5 -28.64 23.82 9.65
N CYS A 6 -27.96 24.96 9.50
CA CYS A 6 -26.88 25.14 8.53
C CYS A 6 -25.60 24.38 8.93
N ASP A 7 -25.26 24.39 10.23
CA ASP A 7 -24.02 23.78 10.73
C ASP A 7 -24.01 22.24 10.57
N ALA A 8 -25.14 21.58 10.79
CA ALA A 8 -25.25 20.13 10.64
C ALA A 8 -25.16 19.66 9.18
N GLN A 9 -25.71 20.43 8.24
CA GLN A 9 -25.65 20.12 6.81
C GLN A 9 -24.24 20.32 6.25
N VAL A 10 -23.52 21.36 6.69
CA VAL A 10 -22.12 21.60 6.29
C VAL A 10 -21.22 20.47 6.79
N GLN A 11 -21.35 20.05 8.07
CA GLN A 11 -20.56 18.95 8.64
C GLN A 11 -20.81 17.61 7.93
N ALA A 12 -22.05 17.32 7.55
CA ALA A 12 -22.39 16.10 6.81
C ALA A 12 -21.81 16.11 5.38
N GLN A 13 -21.87 17.24 4.69
CA GLN A 13 -21.33 17.41 3.34
C GLN A 13 -19.80 17.33 3.30
N ASP A 14 -19.12 17.91 4.30
CA ASP A 14 -17.67 17.80 4.46
C ASP A 14 -17.25 16.34 4.70
N SER A 15 -18.05 15.58 5.47
CA SER A 15 -17.77 14.17 5.76
C SER A 15 -17.93 13.25 4.54
N ASP A 16 -18.94 13.47 3.69
CA ASP A 16 -19.13 12.69 2.45
C ASP A 16 -18.03 13.00 1.44
N THR A 17 -17.70 14.29 1.28
CA THR A 17 -16.61 14.74 0.41
C THR A 17 -15.27 14.15 0.84
N SER A 18 -14.99 14.14 2.15
CA SER A 18 -13.79 13.53 2.73
C SER A 18 -13.73 12.02 2.46
N ARG A 19 -14.84 11.30 2.65
CA ARG A 19 -14.91 9.85 2.37
C ARG A 19 -14.72 9.53 0.90
N ARG A 20 -15.31 10.31 0.00
CA ARG A 20 -15.12 10.17 -1.46
C ARG A 20 -13.67 10.38 -1.86
N ALA A 21 -13.04 11.42 -1.32
CA ALA A 21 -11.62 11.69 -1.56
C ALA A 21 -10.73 10.55 -1.03
N GLN A 22 -11.02 10.03 0.16
CA GLN A 22 -10.32 8.89 0.74
C GLN A 22 -10.47 7.63 -0.13
N TRP A 23 -11.69 7.32 -0.58
CA TRP A 23 -11.94 6.17 -1.45
C TRP A 23 -11.22 6.29 -2.80
N ALA A 24 -11.24 7.48 -3.41
CA ALA A 24 -10.50 7.75 -4.64
C ALA A 24 -8.98 7.57 -4.44
N ALA A 25 -8.43 8.02 -3.31
CA ALA A 25 -7.02 7.83 -2.98
C ALA A 25 -6.66 6.35 -2.76
N ILE A 26 -7.49 5.59 -2.03
CA ILE A 26 -7.31 4.13 -1.87
C ILE A 26 -7.32 3.45 -3.24
N SER A 27 -8.28 3.79 -4.09
CA SER A 27 -8.39 3.24 -5.44
C SER A 27 -7.15 3.56 -6.29
N LYS A 28 -6.62 4.79 -6.18
CA LYS A 28 -5.38 5.20 -6.85
C LYS A 28 -4.18 4.37 -6.37
N HIS A 29 -3.98 4.21 -5.07
CA HIS A 29 -2.86 3.43 -4.54
C HIS A 29 -2.97 1.94 -4.89
N GLN A 30 -4.20 1.41 -4.94
CA GLN A 30 -4.44 0.05 -5.42
C GLN A 30 -4.10 -0.10 -6.91
N ALA A 31 -4.47 0.88 -7.75
CA ALA A 31 -4.10 0.85 -9.17
C ALA A 31 -2.58 0.94 -9.37
N GLU A 32 -1.92 1.88 -8.69
CA GLU A 32 -0.46 2.06 -8.72
C GLU A 32 0.27 0.79 -8.26
N LEU A 33 -0.20 0.15 -7.19
CA LEU A 33 0.36 -1.11 -6.73
C LEU A 33 0.20 -2.23 -7.78
N SER A 34 -0.94 -2.30 -8.48
CA SER A 34 -1.12 -3.26 -9.58
C SER A 34 -0.17 -3.01 -10.74
N ASP A 35 0.08 -1.76 -11.10
CA ASP A 35 1.03 -1.40 -12.15
C ASP A 35 2.46 -1.77 -11.78
N ILE A 36 2.87 -1.56 -10.53
CA ILE A 36 4.17 -2.00 -10.01
C ILE A 36 4.25 -3.53 -10.05
N TRP A 37 3.20 -4.21 -9.58
CA TRP A 37 3.16 -5.67 -9.56
C TRP A 37 3.29 -6.29 -10.95
N GLY A 38 2.65 -5.71 -11.96
CA GLY A 38 2.74 -6.19 -13.35
C GLY A 38 4.07 -5.92 -14.03
N LYS A 39 4.91 -5.03 -13.47
CA LYS A 39 6.24 -4.69 -14.01
C LYS A 39 7.38 -5.43 -13.30
N LEU A 40 7.13 -5.95 -12.10
CA LEU A 40 8.12 -6.73 -11.34
C LEU A 40 8.55 -7.95 -12.16
N GLU A 41 9.86 -8.12 -12.34
CA GLU A 41 10.38 -9.26 -13.07
C GLU A 41 10.11 -10.55 -12.28
N HIS A 42 9.44 -11.50 -12.93
CA HIS A 42 9.22 -12.83 -12.37
C HIS A 42 10.42 -13.71 -12.67
N HIS A 43 10.77 -14.59 -11.72
CA HIS A 43 11.74 -15.64 -12.02
C HIS A 43 11.22 -16.50 -13.21
N PRO A 44 12.07 -16.83 -14.21
CA PRO A 44 11.65 -17.56 -15.41
C PRO A 44 11.00 -18.92 -15.14
N SER A 45 11.30 -19.56 -14.01
CA SER A 45 10.66 -20.82 -13.64
C SER A 45 9.25 -20.68 -13.07
N PHE A 46 8.76 -19.45 -12.82
CA PHE A 46 7.50 -19.13 -12.14
C PHE A 46 7.30 -19.79 -10.76
N ASN A 47 8.33 -20.45 -10.22
CA ASN A 47 8.33 -21.07 -8.89
C ASN A 47 8.88 -20.13 -7.80
N GLY A 48 8.95 -18.84 -8.09
CA GLY A 48 9.38 -17.80 -7.16
C GLY A 48 8.28 -17.34 -6.21
N VAL A 49 8.63 -16.49 -5.27
CA VAL A 49 7.69 -15.85 -4.33
C VAL A 49 7.93 -14.36 -4.23
N PHE A 50 6.87 -13.60 -3.97
CA PHE A 50 6.98 -12.20 -3.60
C PHE A 50 7.10 -12.06 -2.10
N SER A 51 8.06 -11.27 -1.64
CA SER A 51 8.32 -11.05 -0.21
C SER A 51 8.45 -9.55 0.07
N LEU A 52 7.62 -9.04 0.98
CA LEU A 52 7.77 -7.70 1.53
C LEU A 52 8.71 -7.75 2.74
N GLY A 53 9.87 -7.11 2.63
CA GLY A 53 10.81 -6.98 3.74
C GLY A 53 10.36 -5.92 4.76
N LYS A 54 10.84 -6.02 6.01
CA LYS A 54 10.60 -5.02 7.07
C LYS A 54 11.21 -3.64 6.76
N ASP A 55 12.06 -3.59 5.76
CA ASP A 55 12.63 -2.39 5.17
C ASP A 55 11.73 -1.74 4.11
N GLY A 56 10.51 -2.25 3.88
CA GLY A 56 9.56 -1.68 2.93
C GLY A 56 9.86 -1.98 1.47
N ILE A 57 10.77 -2.92 1.20
CA ILE A 57 11.12 -3.34 -0.16
C ILE A 57 10.35 -4.60 -0.53
N LEU A 58 9.59 -4.54 -1.62
CA LEU A 58 8.93 -5.69 -2.22
C LEU A 58 9.91 -6.38 -3.17
N ARG A 59 10.21 -7.64 -2.89
CA ARG A 59 11.19 -8.45 -3.63
C ARG A 59 10.51 -9.58 -4.39
N SER A 60 10.92 -9.77 -5.63
CA SER A 60 10.67 -10.97 -6.42
C SER A 60 11.81 -11.95 -6.17
N LEU A 61 11.51 -13.06 -5.49
CA LEU A 61 12.50 -14.06 -5.11
C LEU A 61 12.36 -15.29 -5.99
N GLY A 62 13.47 -15.85 -6.43
CA GLY A 62 13.52 -17.13 -7.13
C GLY A 62 13.32 -18.33 -6.19
N PRO A 63 13.34 -19.55 -6.74
CA PRO A 63 13.21 -20.80 -5.96
C PRO A 63 14.29 -20.93 -4.88
N ASP A 64 15.50 -20.43 -5.15
CA ASP A 64 16.64 -20.48 -4.25
C ASP A 64 16.73 -19.24 -3.34
N ARG A 65 15.67 -18.41 -3.32
CA ARG A 65 15.55 -17.15 -2.57
C ARG A 65 16.53 -16.07 -3.01
N ASP A 66 17.09 -16.20 -4.20
CA ASP A 66 17.82 -15.15 -4.89
C ASP A 66 16.87 -14.01 -5.30
N VAL A 67 17.35 -12.78 -5.19
CA VAL A 67 16.56 -11.59 -5.54
C VAL A 67 16.69 -11.35 -7.03
N HIS A 68 15.58 -11.47 -7.77
CA HIS A 68 15.54 -11.11 -9.19
C HIS A 68 15.23 -9.64 -9.39
N ASP A 69 14.26 -9.14 -8.62
CA ASP A 69 13.82 -7.76 -8.70
C ASP A 69 13.39 -7.26 -7.32
N ALA A 70 13.52 -5.97 -7.11
CA ALA A 70 13.23 -5.32 -5.85
C ALA A 70 12.74 -3.89 -6.09
N VAL A 71 11.55 -3.59 -5.57
CA VAL A 71 10.95 -2.26 -5.67
C VAL A 71 10.71 -1.70 -4.27
N PRO A 72 11.24 -0.50 -3.95
CA PRO A 72 10.92 0.18 -2.71
C PRO A 72 9.48 0.69 -2.74
N LEU A 73 8.67 0.33 -1.74
CA LEU A 73 7.29 0.80 -1.63
C LEU A 73 7.20 1.97 -0.65
N SER A 74 6.35 2.95 -1.00
CA SER A 74 5.97 4.01 -0.07
C SER A 74 5.03 3.47 1.02
N PRO A 75 4.85 4.17 2.16
CA PRO A 75 3.95 3.72 3.23
C PRO A 75 2.51 3.46 2.74
N HIS A 76 2.03 4.26 1.78
CA HIS A 76 0.69 4.10 1.21
C HIS A 76 0.58 2.85 0.33
N LEU A 77 1.63 2.50 -0.41
CA LEU A 77 1.68 1.28 -1.23
C LEU A 77 1.86 0.04 -0.38
N ILE A 78 2.65 0.12 0.70
CA ILE A 78 2.74 -0.95 1.71
C ILE A 78 1.36 -1.21 2.30
N LYS A 79 0.64 -0.16 2.71
CA LYS A 79 -0.74 -0.32 3.20
C LYS A 79 -1.66 -0.93 2.13
N ALA A 80 -1.60 -0.45 0.89
CA ALA A 80 -2.38 -1.01 -0.21
C ALA A 80 -2.10 -2.51 -0.44
N LEU A 81 -0.86 -2.94 -0.28
CA LEU A 81 -0.47 -4.36 -0.35
C LEU A 81 -1.06 -5.14 0.83
N LEU A 82 -0.89 -4.66 2.05
CA LEU A 82 -1.44 -5.31 3.24
C LEU A 82 -2.97 -5.45 3.19
N ASP A 83 -3.67 -4.50 2.57
CA ASP A 83 -5.12 -4.54 2.37
C ASP A 83 -5.58 -5.63 1.37
N ARG A 84 -4.68 -6.17 0.53
CA ARG A 84 -4.96 -7.32 -0.34
C ARG A 84 -4.80 -8.67 0.36
N LEU A 85 -4.15 -8.68 1.53
CA LEU A 85 -3.85 -9.88 2.29
C LEU A 85 -4.84 -10.07 3.44
N PRO A 86 -4.99 -11.29 3.98
CA PRO A 86 -5.72 -11.49 5.22
C PRO A 86 -5.14 -10.61 6.32
N PHE A 87 -6.03 -9.93 7.06
CA PHE A 87 -5.62 -9.04 8.14
C PHE A 87 -4.76 -9.78 9.19
N ARG A 88 -3.61 -9.19 9.53
CA ARG A 88 -2.72 -9.65 10.60
C ARG A 88 -2.31 -8.45 11.46
N PRO A 89 -2.62 -8.45 12.78
CA PRO A 89 -2.22 -7.36 13.67
C PRO A 89 -0.71 -7.09 13.69
N GLN A 90 0.11 -8.13 13.53
CA GLN A 90 1.57 -7.99 13.48
C GLN A 90 2.04 -7.08 12.33
N ASN A 91 1.29 -7.00 11.24
CA ASN A 91 1.64 -6.13 10.11
C ASN A 91 1.58 -4.64 10.51
N GLU A 92 0.71 -4.26 11.43
CA GLU A 92 0.68 -2.87 11.93
C GLU A 92 1.91 -2.55 12.77
N ILE A 93 2.46 -3.53 13.47
CA ILE A 93 3.70 -3.36 14.25
C ILE A 93 4.90 -3.29 13.30
N ASP A 94 4.97 -4.22 12.35
CA ASP A 94 6.13 -4.37 11.48
C ASP A 94 6.24 -3.28 10.41
N PHE A 95 5.13 -2.70 9.95
CA PHE A 95 5.12 -1.80 8.80
C PHE A 95 4.64 -0.37 9.09
N ARG A 96 4.22 -0.05 10.32
CA ARG A 96 3.83 1.33 10.67
C ARG A 96 5.02 2.27 10.54
N GLY A 97 4.89 3.25 9.64
CA GLY A 97 5.92 4.27 9.40
C GLY A 97 7.10 3.80 8.55
N VAL A 98 7.07 2.57 8.04
CA VAL A 98 8.10 2.05 7.13
C VAL A 98 7.94 2.71 5.76
N ASP A 99 9.04 3.22 5.22
CA ASP A 99 9.13 3.77 3.85
C ASP A 99 10.34 3.17 3.15
N GLY A 100 10.11 2.26 2.21
CA GLY A 100 11.19 1.57 1.50
C GLY A 100 12.03 2.50 0.62
N ARG A 101 11.57 3.72 0.34
CA ARG A 101 12.34 4.72 -0.41
C ARG A 101 13.47 5.33 0.40
N ASN A 102 13.43 5.19 1.73
CA ASN A 102 14.49 5.64 2.63
C ASN A 102 15.57 4.56 2.86
N THR A 103 15.34 3.34 2.36
CA THR A 103 16.30 2.24 2.49
C THR A 103 17.47 2.50 1.52
N PRO A 104 18.73 2.52 2.02
CA PRO A 104 19.88 2.74 1.16
C PRO A 104 19.98 1.61 0.12
N LYS A 105 20.30 1.98 -1.12
CA LYS A 105 20.61 1.01 -2.17
C LYS A 105 22.00 0.44 -1.89
N GLU A 106 22.09 -0.88 -1.83
CA GLU A 106 23.37 -1.60 -1.80
C GLU A 106 24.09 -1.52 -3.16
#